data_AF-A0A7J8IUV4-F1
#
_entry.id   AF-A0A7J8IUV4-F1
#
_cell.length_a   1.000
_cell.length_b   1.000
_cell.length_c   1.000
_cell.angle_alpha   90.00
_cell.angle_beta   90.00
_cell.angle_gamma   90.00
#
_symmetry.space_group_name_H-M   'P 1'
#
loop_
_entity.id
_entity.type
_entity.pdbx_description
1 polymer ?
#
loop_
_entity_poly.entity_id
_entity_poly.type
_entity_poly.pdbx_seq_one_letter_code
_entity_poly.pdbx_strand_id
1 'polypeptide(L)'
;MNPTKWSWDAGMIPKFTRCSWTILVDVDLAKQCADLPEEDEELRKKLWLKIARHVVQEEEDVQTAMACLASCPLLKIEDVLPFFPDFVTIDHFKEAICSSLKAYNHHIQELQREMEEATASAQRIRRDLQELRGRYGTVEPQDKCATCDFPLLNRPFYLFLCGHMFHADCLLQAVRPGLPAYKQARLEELQRKLGAAPPPTKGSARAKEAEGGAASVGPSREQLKADLDELVAAECVYCGELMIRSIDRPFIDPQRYEEEHLSWL
;
A
#
# COMPACT_ATOMS: atom_id res chain seq x y z
N MET A 1 -35.82 25.09 -54.43
CA MET A 1 -36.01 23.64 -54.15
C MET A 1 -35.34 23.36 -52.81
N ASN A 2 -36.14 22.95 -51.82
CA ASN A 2 -35.70 22.73 -50.44
C ASN A 2 -34.60 21.67 -50.36
N PRO A 3 -33.47 21.92 -49.66
CA PRO A 3 -32.65 20.85 -49.13
C PRO A 3 -33.36 20.27 -47.91
N THR A 4 -33.62 18.97 -47.98
CA THR A 4 -34.28 18.18 -46.95
C THR A 4 -33.49 18.23 -45.64
N LYS A 5 -34.19 18.63 -44.59
CA LYS A 5 -33.84 18.37 -43.19
C LYS A 5 -33.63 16.87 -43.01
N TRP A 6 -32.41 16.46 -42.72
CA TRP A 6 -32.16 15.19 -42.04
C TRP A 6 -31.79 15.52 -40.61
N SER A 7 -32.81 15.45 -39.75
CA SER A 7 -32.66 15.41 -38.30
C SER A 7 -32.02 14.06 -37.96
N TRP A 8 -30.75 14.07 -37.58
CA TRP A 8 -30.10 12.89 -37.03
C TRP A 8 -30.15 12.99 -35.50
N ASP A 9 -30.93 12.10 -34.92
CA ASP A 9 -31.08 11.94 -33.48
C ASP A 9 -29.72 11.76 -32.79
N ALA A 10 -29.53 12.53 -31.72
CA ALA A 10 -28.31 12.62 -30.94
C ALA A 10 -28.11 11.45 -29.95
N GLY A 11 -28.55 10.24 -30.30
CA GLY A 11 -28.49 9.07 -29.42
C GLY A 11 -28.02 7.83 -30.16
N MET A 12 -26.91 7.24 -29.71
CA MET A 12 -26.41 5.92 -30.14
C MET A 12 -25.75 5.81 -31.53
N ILE A 13 -24.80 6.70 -31.83
CA ILE A 13 -23.71 6.33 -32.74
C ILE A 13 -22.49 6.05 -31.85
N PRO A 14 -21.90 4.83 -31.88
CA PRO A 14 -20.67 4.55 -31.13
C PRO A 14 -19.63 5.62 -31.46
N LYS A 15 -19.00 6.24 -30.46
CA LYS A 15 -17.95 7.27 -30.66
C LYS A 15 -16.88 6.82 -31.70
N PHE A 16 -16.69 5.50 -31.80
CA PHE A 16 -15.83 4.81 -32.76
C PHE A 16 -16.21 4.95 -34.25
N THR A 17 -17.50 4.95 -34.61
CA THR A 17 -17.95 5.06 -36.02
C THR A 17 -17.93 6.50 -36.51
N ARG A 18 -18.12 7.47 -35.61
CA ARG A 18 -18.00 8.90 -35.92
C ARG A 18 -16.56 9.29 -36.25
N CYS A 19 -15.58 8.90 -35.41
CA CYS A 19 -14.17 9.09 -35.72
C CYS A 19 -13.80 8.46 -37.07
N SER A 20 -14.27 7.24 -37.36
CA SER A 20 -13.92 6.52 -38.60
C SER A 20 -14.42 7.19 -39.89
N TRP A 21 -15.52 7.95 -39.85
CA TRP A 21 -15.99 8.75 -40.98
C TRP A 21 -15.31 10.12 -41.04
N THR A 22 -14.90 10.67 -39.89
CA THR A 22 -14.24 11.98 -39.80
C THR A 22 -12.78 11.96 -40.26
N ILE A 23 -12.06 10.83 -40.11
CA ILE A 23 -10.68 10.70 -40.62
C ILE A 23 -10.61 10.99 -42.13
N LEU A 24 -11.64 10.58 -42.88
CA LEU A 24 -11.78 10.73 -44.33
C LEU A 24 -12.12 12.15 -44.82
N VAL A 25 -12.40 13.08 -43.90
CA VAL A 25 -12.97 14.40 -44.24
C VAL A 25 -12.11 15.55 -43.72
N ASP A 26 -11.54 15.44 -42.50
CA ASP A 26 -10.70 16.49 -41.92
C ASP A 26 -9.83 15.96 -40.75
N VAL A 27 -8.51 16.09 -40.87
CA VAL A 27 -7.51 15.64 -39.89
C VAL A 27 -7.64 16.39 -38.56
N ASP A 28 -8.01 17.69 -38.58
CA ASP A 28 -8.14 18.49 -37.37
C ASP A 28 -9.43 18.19 -36.60
N LEU A 29 -10.50 17.84 -37.31
CA LEU A 29 -11.74 17.37 -36.69
C LEU A 29 -11.57 15.96 -36.08
N ALA A 30 -10.71 15.14 -36.67
CA ALA A 30 -10.35 13.82 -36.14
C ALA A 30 -9.52 13.92 -34.84
N LYS A 31 -8.58 14.89 -34.75
CA LYS A 31 -7.84 15.19 -33.51
C LYS A 31 -8.77 15.56 -32.34
N GLN A 32 -9.73 16.46 -32.59
CA GLN A 32 -10.72 16.87 -31.57
C GLN A 32 -11.61 15.70 -31.11
N CYS A 33 -11.96 14.78 -32.01
CA CYS A 33 -12.73 13.60 -31.64
C CYS A 33 -11.88 12.54 -30.90
N ALA A 34 -10.56 12.50 -31.17
CA ALA A 34 -9.63 11.60 -30.49
C ALA A 34 -9.33 12.04 -29.05
N ASP A 35 -9.46 13.33 -28.73
CA ASP A 35 -9.27 13.88 -27.38
C ASP A 35 -10.53 13.81 -26.49
N LEU A 36 -11.69 13.54 -27.08
CA LEU A 36 -12.99 13.46 -26.39
C LEU A 36 -13.16 12.32 -25.35
N PRO A 37 -12.54 11.14 -25.49
CA PRO A 37 -12.56 10.10 -24.46
C PRO A 37 -11.45 10.33 -23.43
N GLU A 38 -11.75 11.07 -22.35
CA GLU A 38 -10.81 11.34 -21.24
C GLU A 38 -10.59 10.13 -20.32
N GLU A 39 -11.59 9.24 -20.19
CA GLU A 39 -11.54 8.09 -19.26
C GLU A 39 -10.83 6.84 -19.82
N ASP A 40 -10.72 6.72 -21.15
CA ASP A 40 -10.14 5.53 -21.81
C ASP A 40 -8.87 5.88 -22.60
N GLU A 41 -7.74 5.86 -21.89
CA GLU A 41 -6.41 6.17 -22.44
C GLU A 41 -6.01 5.21 -23.58
N GLU A 42 -6.42 3.93 -23.49
CA GLU A 42 -6.18 2.93 -24.53
C GLU A 42 -6.96 3.21 -25.82
N LEU A 43 -8.22 3.67 -25.70
CA LEU A 43 -9.03 4.01 -26.87
C LEU A 43 -8.52 5.29 -27.53
N ARG A 44 -8.11 6.28 -26.73
CA ARG A 44 -7.44 7.49 -27.20
C ARG A 44 -6.18 7.13 -27.99
N LYS A 45 -5.30 6.28 -27.46
CA LYS A 45 -4.10 5.81 -28.18
C LYS A 45 -4.43 5.10 -29.50
N LYS A 46 -5.46 4.25 -29.53
CA LYS A 46 -5.90 3.55 -30.76
C LYS A 46 -6.46 4.49 -31.83
N LEU A 47 -7.20 5.54 -31.43
CA LEU A 47 -7.75 6.53 -32.36
C LEU A 47 -6.63 7.39 -32.95
N TRP A 48 -5.71 7.86 -32.11
CA TRP A 48 -4.53 8.60 -32.52
C TRP A 48 -3.61 7.80 -33.47
N LEU A 49 -3.39 6.51 -33.20
CA LEU A 49 -2.71 5.58 -34.12
C LEU A 49 -3.38 5.48 -35.49
N LYS A 50 -4.72 5.44 -35.53
CA LYS A 50 -5.47 5.39 -36.80
C LYS A 50 -5.36 6.69 -37.59
N ILE A 51 -5.38 7.84 -36.91
CA ILE A 51 -5.20 9.15 -37.52
C ILE A 51 -3.78 9.24 -38.10
N ALA A 52 -2.76 8.88 -37.32
CA ALA A 52 -1.37 8.86 -37.78
C ALA A 52 -1.19 7.95 -39.01
N ARG A 53 -1.79 6.75 -38.99
CA ARG A 53 -1.77 5.84 -40.14
C ARG A 53 -2.39 6.45 -41.40
N HIS A 54 -3.49 7.19 -41.27
CA HIS A 54 -4.17 7.82 -42.39
C HIS A 54 -3.35 9.00 -42.97
N VAL A 55 -2.81 9.86 -42.11
CA VAL A 55 -1.95 11.00 -42.52
C VAL A 55 -0.70 10.51 -43.25
N VAL A 56 -0.08 9.43 -42.79
CA VAL A 56 1.13 8.88 -43.43
C VAL A 56 0.82 8.16 -44.75
N GLN A 57 -0.34 7.51 -44.88
CA GLN A 57 -0.72 6.75 -46.09
C GLN A 57 -1.38 7.57 -47.19
N GLU A 58 -2.14 8.62 -46.85
CA GLU A 58 -2.89 9.41 -47.84
C GLU A 58 -2.24 10.75 -48.20
N GLU A 59 -1.59 11.43 -47.24
CA GLU A 59 -0.99 12.74 -47.49
C GLU A 59 0.52 12.68 -47.81
N GLU A 60 1.18 11.53 -47.61
CA GLU A 60 2.64 11.32 -47.77
C GLU A 60 3.53 12.40 -47.09
N ASP A 61 2.98 13.19 -46.17
CA ASP A 61 3.67 14.31 -45.54
C ASP A 61 4.19 13.99 -44.14
N VAL A 62 5.51 13.85 -44.06
CA VAL A 62 6.25 13.59 -42.82
C VAL A 62 6.10 14.74 -41.82
N GLN A 63 5.98 16.00 -42.28
CA GLN A 63 5.90 17.16 -41.41
C GLN A 63 4.56 17.22 -40.67
N THR A 64 3.48 16.91 -41.36
CA THR A 64 2.12 16.84 -40.80
C THR A 64 1.96 15.64 -39.85
N ALA A 65 2.60 14.50 -40.15
CA ALA A 65 2.68 13.37 -39.22
C ALA A 65 3.48 13.71 -37.94
N MET A 66 4.57 14.46 -38.07
CA MET A 66 5.37 14.94 -36.92
C MET A 66 4.62 15.97 -36.07
N ALA A 67 3.83 16.86 -36.69
CA ALA A 67 2.94 17.76 -35.97
C ALA A 67 1.85 16.98 -35.20
N CYS A 68 1.29 15.92 -35.79
CA CYS A 68 0.34 15.04 -35.11
C CYS A 68 0.95 14.30 -33.91
N LEU A 69 2.21 13.85 -34.02
CA LEU A 69 2.96 13.26 -32.91
C LEU A 69 3.23 14.28 -31.79
N ALA A 70 3.57 15.52 -32.13
CA ALA A 70 3.79 16.57 -31.15
C ALA A 70 2.50 16.97 -30.41
N SER A 71 1.35 16.87 -31.07
CA SER A 71 0.03 17.16 -30.48
C SER A 71 -0.48 16.06 -29.53
N CYS A 72 0.15 14.88 -29.49
CA CYS A 72 -0.31 13.76 -28.66
C CYS A 72 0.81 13.21 -27.76
N PRO A 73 0.70 13.33 -26.42
CA PRO A 73 1.72 12.83 -25.50
C PRO A 73 1.75 11.29 -25.36
N LEU A 74 0.76 10.57 -25.89
CA LEU A 74 0.61 9.12 -25.72
C LEU A 74 1.23 8.27 -26.84
N LEU A 75 1.48 8.91 -27.99
CA LEU A 75 2.07 8.27 -29.15
C LEU A 75 3.58 8.45 -29.09
N LYS A 76 4.32 7.36 -29.26
CA LYS A 76 5.78 7.42 -29.41
C LYS A 76 6.15 7.37 -30.88
N ILE A 77 7.34 7.87 -31.20
CA ILE A 77 7.88 7.75 -32.56
C ILE A 77 8.02 6.29 -33.02
N GLU A 78 8.27 5.40 -32.06
CA GLU A 78 8.30 3.94 -32.26
C GLU A 78 6.98 3.38 -32.82
N ASP A 79 5.85 4.00 -32.47
CA ASP A 79 4.52 3.53 -32.86
C ASP A 79 4.18 3.89 -34.32
N VAL A 80 4.82 4.91 -34.91
CA VAL A 80 4.49 5.44 -36.26
C VAL A 80 5.55 5.05 -37.31
N LEU A 81 6.77 4.74 -36.88
CA LEU A 81 7.88 4.25 -37.72
C LEU A 81 7.49 3.14 -38.72
N PRO A 82 6.69 2.12 -38.36
CA PRO A 82 6.33 1.04 -39.27
C PRO A 82 5.46 1.44 -40.47
N PHE A 83 4.85 2.63 -40.45
CA PHE A 83 3.94 3.08 -41.50
C PHE A 83 4.63 3.89 -42.60
N PHE A 84 5.90 4.27 -42.41
CA PHE A 84 6.64 5.07 -43.39
C PHE A 84 7.31 4.18 -44.45
N PRO A 85 7.38 4.63 -45.72
CA PRO A 85 8.11 3.93 -46.77
C PRO A 85 9.63 4.01 -46.54
N ASP A 86 10.38 3.03 -47.06
CA ASP A 86 11.83 2.84 -46.83
C ASP A 86 12.72 4.04 -47.24
N PHE A 87 12.21 5.00 -48.01
CA PHE A 87 12.96 6.12 -48.60
C PHE A 87 12.77 7.47 -47.87
N VAL A 88 12.09 7.51 -46.73
CA VAL A 88 11.97 8.74 -45.94
C VAL A 88 13.30 9.11 -45.31
N THR A 89 13.73 10.37 -45.48
CA THR A 89 15.00 10.86 -44.93
C THR A 89 14.95 10.94 -43.41
N ILE A 90 15.86 10.19 -42.76
CA ILE A 90 16.00 10.06 -41.30
C ILE A 90 16.20 11.42 -40.60
N ASP A 91 16.68 12.44 -41.31
CA ASP A 91 16.91 13.77 -40.76
C ASP A 91 15.65 14.40 -40.14
N HIS A 92 14.45 14.12 -40.67
CA HIS A 92 13.19 14.64 -40.14
C HIS A 92 12.82 14.08 -38.76
N PHE A 93 13.32 12.89 -38.42
CA PHE A 93 13.01 12.19 -37.17
C PHE A 93 14.11 12.29 -36.13
N LYS A 94 15.30 12.75 -36.52
CA LYS A 94 16.49 12.82 -35.67
C LYS A 94 16.23 13.49 -34.33
N GLU A 95 15.60 14.67 -34.34
CA GLU A 95 15.32 15.42 -33.11
C GLU A 95 14.33 14.70 -32.18
N ALA A 96 13.27 14.11 -32.75
CA ALA A 96 12.27 13.38 -31.96
C ALA A 96 12.80 12.05 -31.40
N ILE A 97 13.66 11.36 -32.14
CA ILE A 97 14.38 10.17 -31.66
C ILE A 97 15.37 10.57 -30.55
N CYS A 98 16.16 11.63 -30.75
CA CYS A 98 17.07 12.13 -29.74
C CYS A 98 16.33 12.58 -28.47
N SER A 99 15.17 13.22 -28.59
CA SER A 99 14.32 13.60 -27.45
C SER A 99 13.80 12.38 -26.70
N SER A 100 13.25 11.40 -27.43
CA SER A 100 12.73 10.15 -26.83
C SER A 100 13.84 9.38 -26.11
N LEU A 101 15.01 9.22 -26.74
CA LEU A 101 16.17 8.57 -26.14
C LEU A 101 16.68 9.31 -24.88
N LYS A 102 16.70 10.64 -24.89
CA LYS A 102 17.04 11.44 -23.70
C LYS A 102 16.02 11.23 -22.58
N ALA A 103 14.71 11.22 -22.91
CA ALA A 103 13.65 10.97 -21.95
C ALA A 103 13.76 9.56 -21.32
N TYR A 104 14.05 8.53 -22.12
CA TYR A 104 14.30 7.19 -21.61
C TYR A 104 15.54 7.12 -20.71
N ASN A 105 16.66 7.73 -21.12
CA ASN A 105 17.86 7.79 -20.27
C ASN A 105 17.59 8.51 -18.95
N HIS A 106 16.86 9.64 -19.00
CA HIS A 106 16.45 10.36 -17.80
C HIS A 106 15.56 9.48 -16.90
N HIS A 107 14.59 8.77 -17.47
CA HIS A 107 13.72 7.88 -16.70
C HIS A 107 14.50 6.72 -16.06
N ILE A 108 15.49 6.16 -16.77
CA ILE A 108 16.38 5.14 -16.21
C ILE A 108 17.21 5.71 -15.05
N GLN A 109 17.74 6.92 -15.20
CA GLN A 109 18.50 7.59 -14.13
C GLN A 109 17.61 7.87 -12.91
N GLU A 110 16.37 8.31 -13.12
CA GLU A 110 15.42 8.54 -12.04
C GLU A 110 15.08 7.23 -11.31
N LEU A 111 14.80 6.16 -12.04
CA LEU A 111 14.52 4.85 -11.45
C LEU A 111 15.73 4.30 -10.67
N GLN A 112 16.95 4.51 -11.19
CA GLN A 112 18.18 4.16 -10.47
C GLN A 112 18.32 4.97 -9.18
N ARG A 113 18.08 6.28 -9.23
CA ARG A 113 18.09 7.16 -8.06
C ARG A 113 17.06 6.72 -7.01
N GLU A 114 15.85 6.40 -7.43
CA GLU A 114 14.80 5.89 -6.55
C GLU A 114 15.19 4.56 -5.90
N MET A 115 15.79 3.64 -6.68
CA MET A 115 16.29 2.36 -6.17
C MET A 115 17.42 2.54 -5.15
N GLU A 116 18.36 3.45 -5.42
CA GLU A 116 19.45 3.80 -4.49
C GLU A 116 18.91 4.43 -3.21
N GLU A 117 17.96 5.36 -3.32
CA GLU A 117 17.33 6.03 -2.17
C GLU A 117 16.56 5.04 -1.28
N ALA A 118 15.76 4.15 -1.89
CA ALA A 118 15.06 3.09 -1.19
C ALA A 118 16.03 2.12 -0.49
N THR A 119 17.12 1.76 -1.17
CA THR A 119 18.17 0.88 -0.62
C THR A 119 18.89 1.56 0.56
N ALA A 120 19.26 2.83 0.43
CA ALA A 120 19.88 3.61 1.49
C ALA A 120 18.94 3.77 2.70
N SER A 121 17.65 3.98 2.46
CA SER A 121 16.62 4.00 3.51
C SER A 121 16.56 2.66 4.25
N ALA A 122 16.48 1.54 3.52
CA ALA A 122 16.46 0.21 4.11
C ALA A 122 17.74 -0.09 4.93
N GLN A 123 18.91 0.34 4.45
CA GLN A 123 20.17 0.20 5.19
C GLN A 123 20.18 1.02 6.49
N ARG A 124 19.65 2.24 6.47
CA ARG A 124 19.49 3.06 7.70
C ARG A 124 18.61 2.34 8.72
N ILE A 125 17.43 1.86 8.30
CA ILE A 125 16.51 1.12 9.18
C ILE A 125 17.17 -0.13 9.77
N ARG A 126 17.94 -0.88 8.97
CA ARG A 126 18.66 -2.08 9.44
C ARG A 126 19.73 -1.75 10.49
N ARG A 127 20.48 -0.67 10.29
CA ARG A 127 21.48 -0.21 11.27
C ARG A 127 20.79 0.22 12.56
N ASP A 128 19.72 1.00 12.47
CA ASP A 128 18.98 1.48 13.63
C ASP A 128 18.38 0.28 14.41
N LEU A 129 17.88 -0.75 13.72
CA LEU A 129 17.42 -2.00 14.35
C LEU A 129 18.56 -2.73 15.07
N GLN A 130 19.76 -2.77 14.48
CA GLN A 130 20.93 -3.40 15.11
C GLN A 130 21.36 -2.66 16.38
N GLU A 131 21.35 -1.32 16.35
CA GLU A 131 21.62 -0.49 17.52
C GLU A 131 20.57 -0.70 18.62
N LEU A 132 19.29 -0.77 18.26
CA LEU A 132 18.19 -1.05 19.21
C LEU A 132 18.33 -2.42 19.87
N ARG A 133 18.79 -3.45 19.14
CA ARG A 133 19.05 -4.79 19.70
C ARG A 133 20.19 -4.82 20.71
N GLY A 134 21.15 -3.90 20.60
CA GLY A 134 22.29 -3.77 21.52
C GLY A 134 21.95 -3.02 22.81
N ARG A 135 20.80 -2.35 22.89
CA ARG A 135 20.36 -1.65 24.09
C ARG A 135 19.84 -2.65 25.11
N TYR A 136 20.33 -2.53 26.34
CA TYR A 136 19.82 -3.26 27.49
C TYR A 136 19.17 -2.27 28.46
N GLY A 137 18.11 -2.72 29.15
CA GLY A 137 17.54 -1.99 30.27
C GLY A 137 17.95 -2.65 31.58
N THR A 138 18.27 -1.84 32.58
CA THR A 138 18.52 -2.31 33.94
C THR A 138 17.24 -2.12 34.74
N VAL A 139 16.82 -3.15 35.47
CA VAL A 139 15.64 -3.13 36.34
C VAL A 139 16.10 -3.10 37.79
N GLU A 140 15.74 -2.04 38.50
CA GLU A 140 16.02 -1.89 39.92
C GLU A 140 14.89 -2.50 40.77
N PRO A 141 15.16 -2.96 42.01
CA PRO A 141 14.13 -3.53 42.88
C PRO A 141 12.99 -2.57 43.25
N GLN A 142 13.25 -1.27 43.13
CA GLN A 142 12.31 -0.19 43.39
C GLN A 142 11.43 0.19 42.19
N ASP A 143 11.66 -0.42 41.02
CA ASP A 143 10.88 -0.15 39.83
C ASP A 143 9.44 -0.66 39.97
N LYS A 144 8.52 0.16 39.48
CA LYS A 144 7.07 -0.02 39.63
C LYS A 144 6.41 -0.20 38.28
N CYS A 145 5.30 -0.91 38.28
CA CYS A 145 4.44 -1.04 37.11
C CYS A 145 3.78 0.30 36.80
N ALA A 146 3.86 0.76 35.55
CA ALA A 146 3.32 2.06 35.14
C ALA A 146 1.77 2.13 35.14
N THR A 147 1.09 0.99 35.26
CA THR A 147 -0.39 0.93 35.35
C THR A 147 -0.92 0.87 36.78
N CYS A 148 -0.20 0.24 37.71
CA CYS A 148 -0.71 -0.04 39.06
C CYS A 148 0.20 0.43 40.21
N ASP A 149 1.35 1.03 39.90
CA ASP A 149 2.33 1.58 40.86
C ASP A 149 2.90 0.60 41.90
N PHE A 150 2.63 -0.71 41.76
CA PHE A 150 3.19 -1.75 42.62
C PHE A 150 4.56 -2.24 42.13
N PRO A 151 5.44 -2.75 43.04
CA PRO A 151 6.75 -3.29 42.67
C PRO A 151 6.70 -4.39 41.60
N LEU A 152 7.60 -4.33 40.62
CA LEU A 152 7.61 -5.24 39.47
C LEU A 152 8.03 -6.67 39.80
N LEU A 153 9.01 -6.85 40.69
CA LEU A 153 9.67 -8.14 40.94
C LEU A 153 8.76 -9.24 41.52
N ASN A 154 7.56 -8.91 41.99
CA ASN A 154 6.63 -9.87 42.58
C ASN A 154 5.84 -10.69 41.54
N ARG A 155 5.86 -10.30 40.27
CA ARG A 155 5.07 -10.92 39.19
C ARG A 155 5.87 -10.95 37.87
N PRO A 156 5.51 -11.81 36.90
CA PRO A 156 6.06 -11.70 35.56
C PRO A 156 5.78 -10.30 34.99
N PHE A 157 6.80 -9.70 34.39
CA PHE A 157 6.75 -8.34 33.88
C PHE A 157 7.33 -8.23 32.47
N TYR A 158 6.95 -7.16 31.79
CA TYR A 158 7.46 -6.76 30.49
C TYR A 158 8.25 -5.46 30.63
N LEU A 159 9.38 -5.39 29.96
CA LEU A 159 10.20 -4.20 29.82
C LEU A 159 10.28 -3.84 28.33
N PHE A 160 9.80 -2.66 27.98
CA PHE A 160 9.88 -2.15 26.62
C PHE A 160 11.16 -1.33 26.41
N LEU A 161 11.63 -1.24 25.15
CA LEU A 161 12.81 -0.44 24.78
C LEU A 161 12.61 1.08 24.99
N CYS A 162 11.36 1.54 25.19
CA CYS A 162 11.05 2.90 25.59
C CYS A 162 11.24 3.16 27.10
N GLY A 163 11.56 2.12 27.89
CA GLY A 163 11.76 2.20 29.34
C GLY A 163 10.51 1.93 30.17
N HIS A 164 9.32 1.83 29.56
CA HIS A 164 8.11 1.51 30.31
C HIS A 164 8.06 0.03 30.73
N MET A 165 7.54 -0.18 31.93
CA MET A 165 7.48 -1.48 32.58
C MET A 165 6.09 -1.79 33.08
N PHE A 166 5.65 -3.02 32.86
CA PHE A 166 4.29 -3.46 33.20
C PHE A 166 4.30 -4.88 33.74
N HIS A 167 3.42 -5.20 34.70
CA HIS A 167 3.11 -6.59 34.97
C HIS A 167 2.39 -7.22 33.78
N ALA A 168 2.58 -8.52 33.57
CA ALA A 168 1.92 -9.25 32.48
C ALA A 168 0.39 -9.08 32.51
N ASP A 169 -0.23 -9.16 33.69
CA ASP A 169 -1.67 -8.99 33.86
C ASP A 169 -2.13 -7.56 33.56
N CYS A 170 -1.36 -6.56 34.04
CA CYS A 170 -1.67 -5.14 33.83
C CYS A 170 -1.57 -4.77 32.34
N LEU A 171 -0.52 -5.26 31.66
CA LEU A 171 -0.35 -5.05 30.23
C LEU A 171 -1.50 -5.68 29.44
N LEU A 172 -1.86 -6.92 29.77
CA LEU A 172 -2.95 -7.64 29.12
C LEU A 172 -4.29 -6.89 29.24
N GLN A 173 -4.59 -6.36 30.42
CA GLN A 173 -5.80 -5.57 30.66
C GLN A 173 -5.79 -4.25 29.89
N ALA A 174 -4.64 -3.57 29.82
CA ALA A 174 -4.50 -2.30 29.12
C ALA A 174 -4.57 -2.45 27.60
N VAL A 175 -4.05 -3.55 27.04
CA VAL A 175 -4.01 -3.78 25.59
C VAL A 175 -5.36 -4.26 25.04
N ARG A 176 -6.13 -5.05 25.81
CA ARG A 176 -7.42 -5.63 25.39
C ARG A 176 -8.40 -4.62 24.76
N PRO A 177 -8.70 -3.45 25.35
CA PRO A 177 -9.70 -2.51 24.82
C PRO A 177 -9.26 -1.75 23.55
N GLY A 178 -7.98 -1.72 23.21
CA GLY A 178 -7.48 -1.00 22.02
C GLY A 178 -7.07 -1.89 20.86
N LEU A 179 -7.03 -3.22 21.06
CA LEU A 179 -6.85 -4.18 19.98
C LEU A 179 -8.07 -4.22 19.04
N PRO A 180 -7.89 -4.47 17.73
CA PRO A 180 -8.99 -4.74 16.81
C PRO A 180 -9.70 -6.06 17.15
N ALA A 181 -10.98 -6.17 16.81
CA ALA A 181 -11.85 -7.30 17.18
C ALA A 181 -11.26 -8.69 16.82
N TYR A 182 -10.61 -8.82 15.66
CA TYR A 182 -9.95 -10.06 15.26
C TYR A 182 -8.80 -10.46 16.21
N LYS A 183 -7.98 -9.49 16.65
CA LYS A 183 -6.89 -9.74 17.61
C LYS A 183 -7.43 -10.02 19.01
N GLN A 184 -8.51 -9.36 19.42
CA GLN A 184 -9.19 -9.66 20.70
C GLN A 184 -9.71 -11.10 20.74
N ALA A 185 -10.41 -11.54 19.69
CA ALA A 185 -10.89 -12.92 19.58
C ALA A 185 -9.74 -13.94 19.62
N ARG A 186 -8.63 -13.65 18.93
CA ARG A 186 -7.42 -14.50 18.97
C ARG A 186 -6.80 -14.55 20.37
N LEU A 187 -6.78 -13.44 21.09
CA LEU A 187 -6.27 -13.36 22.46
C LEU A 187 -7.13 -14.21 23.42
N GLU A 188 -8.44 -14.14 23.32
CA GLU A 188 -9.37 -14.97 24.11
C GLU A 188 -9.24 -16.46 23.78
N GLU A 189 -9.10 -16.81 22.50
CA GLU A 189 -8.85 -18.17 22.03
C GLU A 189 -7.55 -18.74 22.63
N LEU A 190 -6.46 -17.96 22.63
CA LEU A 190 -5.17 -18.35 23.20
C LEU A 190 -5.24 -18.51 24.72
N GLN A 191 -5.91 -17.59 25.42
CA GLN A 191 -6.14 -17.68 26.86
C GLN A 191 -6.95 -18.93 27.24
N ARG A 192 -7.99 -19.25 26.47
CA ARG A 192 -8.80 -20.45 26.66
C ARG A 192 -7.97 -21.72 26.49
N LYS A 193 -7.14 -21.79 25.43
CA LYS A 193 -6.24 -22.93 25.18
C LYS A 193 -5.19 -23.08 26.28
N LEU A 194 -4.65 -21.97 26.78
CA LEU A 194 -3.71 -21.97 27.91
C LEU A 194 -4.35 -22.39 29.23
N GLY A 195 -5.63 -22.06 29.46
CA GLY A 195 -6.38 -22.53 30.62
C GLY A 195 -6.74 -24.02 30.55
N ALA A 196 -6.98 -24.55 29.35
CA ALA A 196 -7.29 -25.96 29.11
C ALA A 196 -6.06 -26.88 29.11
N ALA A 197 -4.86 -26.34 28.86
CA ALA A 197 -3.61 -27.09 28.90
C ALA A 197 -3.20 -27.40 30.34
N PRO A 198 -2.83 -28.66 30.68
CA PRO A 198 -2.42 -29.01 32.04
C PRO A 198 -1.17 -28.22 32.47
N PRO A 199 -1.04 -27.88 33.77
CA PRO A 199 0.14 -27.21 34.28
C PRO A 199 1.38 -28.09 34.09
N PRO A 200 2.58 -27.51 33.87
CA PRO A 200 3.80 -28.28 33.81
C PRO A 200 4.03 -28.95 35.17
N THR A 201 4.06 -30.29 35.18
CA THR A 201 4.46 -31.05 36.37
C THR A 201 5.93 -30.76 36.67
N LYS A 202 6.19 -30.08 37.79
CA LYS A 202 7.56 -29.87 38.28
C LYS A 202 8.11 -31.21 38.74
N GLY A 203 8.80 -31.94 37.86
CA GLY A 203 9.51 -33.17 38.22
C GLY A 203 9.74 -34.19 37.11
N SER A 204 10.40 -33.83 36.01
CA SER A 204 11.16 -34.80 35.21
C SER A 204 12.17 -34.10 34.31
N ALA A 205 13.33 -33.76 34.88
CA ALA A 205 14.52 -33.38 34.10
C ALA A 205 15.46 -34.58 33.85
N ARG A 206 15.07 -35.81 34.22
CA ARG A 206 15.87 -37.02 34.00
C ARG A 206 14.98 -38.25 33.79
N ALA A 207 14.54 -38.45 32.55
CA ALA A 207 14.34 -39.74 31.88
C ALA A 207 13.33 -39.55 30.75
N LYS A 208 13.79 -39.69 29.51
CA LYS A 208 13.13 -40.43 28.40
C LYS A 208 13.81 -40.08 27.08
N GLU A 209 14.95 -40.74 26.85
CA GLU A 209 15.19 -41.32 25.54
C GLU A 209 14.44 -42.66 25.50
N ALA A 210 13.93 -43.01 24.31
CA ALA A 210 13.21 -44.23 23.93
C ALA A 210 11.67 -44.26 24.06
N GLU A 211 11.09 -44.35 22.85
CA GLU A 211 9.83 -45.00 22.43
C GLU A 211 8.46 -44.34 22.69
N GLY A 212 7.93 -43.75 21.61
CA GLY A 212 6.81 -44.35 20.89
C GLY A 212 5.45 -44.33 21.58
N GLY A 213 4.73 -43.19 21.47
CA GLY A 213 3.33 -43.11 21.85
C GLY A 213 2.65 -41.87 21.24
N ALA A 214 1.54 -42.10 20.54
CA ALA A 214 0.81 -41.16 19.69
C ALA A 214 0.52 -39.77 20.29
N ALA A 215 1.02 -38.74 19.59
CA ALA A 215 0.35 -37.49 19.22
C ALA A 215 -0.69 -36.86 20.18
N SER A 216 -0.24 -35.87 20.97
CA SER A 216 -1.05 -34.66 21.14
C SER A 216 -0.75 -33.73 19.96
N VAL A 217 -1.61 -33.73 18.93
CA VAL A 217 -1.56 -32.82 17.77
C VAL A 217 -2.02 -31.41 18.18
N GLY A 218 -1.39 -30.85 19.21
CA GLY A 218 -1.70 -29.53 19.73
C GLY A 218 -0.43 -28.72 19.91
N PRO A 219 -0.46 -27.40 19.69
CA PRO A 219 0.66 -26.53 20.02
C PRO A 219 1.01 -26.70 21.51
N SER A 220 2.31 -26.76 21.80
CA SER A 220 2.80 -26.87 23.17
C SER A 220 2.32 -25.66 23.99
N ARG A 221 2.13 -25.84 25.30
CA ARG A 221 1.77 -24.75 26.22
C ARG A 221 2.76 -23.58 26.13
N GLU A 222 4.02 -23.85 25.83
CA GLU A 222 5.07 -22.83 25.63
C GLU A 222 4.87 -22.04 24.34
N GLN A 223 4.49 -22.70 23.25
CA GLN A 223 4.18 -22.04 21.97
C GLN A 223 2.95 -21.14 22.13
N LEU A 224 1.90 -21.63 22.81
CA LEU A 224 0.71 -20.83 23.09
C LEU A 224 1.00 -19.61 23.96
N LYS A 225 1.97 -19.70 24.89
CA LYS A 225 2.42 -18.55 25.67
C LYS A 225 3.22 -17.57 24.81
N ALA A 226 4.15 -18.07 23.99
CA ALA A 226 4.91 -17.23 23.07
C ALA A 226 4.00 -16.46 22.10
N ASP A 227 2.99 -17.12 21.54
CA ASP A 227 2.00 -16.47 20.66
C ASP A 227 1.18 -15.39 21.39
N LEU A 228 0.85 -15.63 22.67
CA LEU A 228 0.16 -14.64 23.50
C LEU A 228 1.08 -13.45 23.80
N ASP A 229 2.32 -13.73 24.18
CA ASP A 229 3.33 -12.72 24.53
C ASP A 229 3.68 -11.86 23.30
N GLU A 230 3.77 -12.46 22.10
CA GLU A 230 3.96 -11.72 20.83
C GLU A 230 2.79 -10.76 20.56
N LEU A 231 1.56 -11.17 20.85
CA LEU A 231 0.39 -10.34 20.64
C LEU A 231 0.28 -9.20 21.66
N VAL A 232 0.60 -9.47 22.92
CA VAL A 232 0.44 -8.54 24.05
C VAL A 232 1.62 -7.57 24.14
N ALA A 233 2.84 -8.02 23.85
CA ALA A 233 4.06 -7.21 23.91
C ALA A 233 4.48 -6.62 22.57
N ALA A 234 3.60 -6.64 21.55
CA ALA A 234 3.88 -6.07 20.23
C ALA A 234 4.20 -4.56 20.29
N GLU A 235 3.52 -3.82 21.16
CA GLU A 235 3.70 -2.38 21.33
C GLU A 235 3.54 -1.94 22.78
N CYS A 236 4.19 -0.83 23.14
CA CYS A 236 4.01 -0.22 24.45
C CYS A 236 2.69 0.55 24.50
N VAL A 237 1.90 0.36 25.56
CA VAL A 237 0.60 1.04 25.77
C VAL A 237 0.71 2.56 25.71
N TYR A 238 1.82 3.16 26.15
CA TYR A 238 2.01 4.62 26.20
C TYR A 238 2.79 5.20 25.02
N CYS A 239 3.54 4.38 24.27
CA CYS A 239 4.41 4.86 23.18
C CYS A 239 4.05 4.27 21.81
N GLY A 240 3.04 3.39 21.74
CA GLY A 240 2.61 2.71 20.53
C GLY A 240 1.39 3.33 19.86
N GLU A 241 0.89 2.66 18.84
CA GLU A 241 -0.32 3.04 18.11
C GLU A 241 -1.55 3.02 19.03
N LEU A 242 -1.56 2.15 20.04
CA LEU A 242 -2.61 2.10 21.06
C LEU A 242 -2.88 3.45 21.72
N MET A 243 -1.82 4.22 22.01
CA MET A 243 -1.93 5.56 22.60
C MET A 243 -2.41 6.58 21.57
N ILE A 244 -1.99 6.46 20.31
CA ILE A 244 -2.44 7.38 19.25
C ILE A 244 -3.95 7.22 19.03
N ARG A 245 -4.43 5.97 18.98
CA ARG A 245 -5.86 5.64 18.82
C ARG A 245 -6.72 6.07 20.00
N SER A 246 -6.14 6.27 21.18
CA SER A 246 -6.89 6.71 22.35
C SER A 246 -7.14 8.22 22.35
N ILE A 247 -6.40 9.01 21.55
CA ILE A 247 -6.60 10.46 21.42
C ILE A 247 -7.98 10.78 20.83
N ASP A 248 -8.43 9.98 19.86
CA ASP A 248 -9.74 10.16 19.22
C ASP A 248 -10.89 9.62 20.06
N ARG A 249 -10.61 8.96 21.19
CA ARG A 249 -11.66 8.46 22.09
C ARG A 249 -12.12 9.60 23.01
N PRO A 250 -13.42 9.91 23.03
CA PRO A 250 -13.93 10.91 23.95
C PRO A 250 -13.65 10.46 25.40
N PHE A 251 -13.22 11.40 26.24
CA PHE A 251 -12.90 11.15 27.66
C PHE A 251 -14.10 10.62 28.46
N ILE A 252 -15.31 10.94 28.00
CA ILE A 252 -16.57 10.50 28.57
C ILE A 252 -17.33 9.80 27.45
N ASP A 253 -17.84 8.60 27.72
CA ASP A 253 -18.73 7.92 26.79
C ASP A 253 -19.91 8.84 26.44
N PRO A 254 -20.31 8.97 25.17
CA PRO A 254 -21.38 9.90 24.77
C PRO A 254 -22.68 9.74 25.56
N GLN A 255 -23.00 8.52 25.98
CA GLN A 255 -24.17 8.21 26.82
C GLN A 255 -24.01 8.69 28.27
N ARG A 256 -22.80 8.57 28.81
CA ARG A 256 -22.47 9.02 30.17
C ARG A 256 -22.24 10.53 30.23
N TYR A 257 -21.88 11.14 29.11
CA TYR A 257 -21.74 12.59 28.98
C TYR A 257 -23.06 13.29 29.22
N GLU A 258 -24.17 12.77 28.69
CA GLU A 258 -25.50 13.32 28.94
C GLU A 258 -25.90 13.21 30.41
N GLU A 259 -25.66 12.05 31.04
CA GLU A 259 -25.93 11.83 32.47
C GLU A 259 -25.07 12.73 33.38
N GLU A 260 -23.77 12.84 33.08
CA GLU A 260 -22.88 13.71 33.84
C GLU A 260 -23.22 15.18 33.60
N HIS A 261 -23.48 15.62 32.37
CA HIS A 261 -23.92 16.99 32.08
C HIS A 261 -25.21 17.35 32.82
N LEU A 262 -26.17 16.43 32.93
CA LEU A 262 -27.39 16.60 33.71
C LEU A 262 -27.15 16.68 35.22
N SER A 263 -26.11 16.01 35.74
CA SER A 263 -25.77 16.04 37.17
C SER A 263 -25.10 17.35 37.63
N TRP A 264 -24.66 18.19 36.69
CA TRP A 264 -24.03 19.48 36.97
C TRP A 264 -25.01 20.66 36.73
N LEU A 265 -26.22 20.39 36.25
CA LEU A 265 -27.34 21.33 36.10
C LEU A 265 -28.26 21.28 37.32
#